data_AF-A0A850R151-F1
#
_entry.id   AF-A0A850R151-F1
#
_cell.length_a   1.000
_cell.length_b   1.000
_cell.length_c   1.000
_cell.angle_alpha   90.00
_cell.angle_beta   90.00
_cell.angle_gamma   90.00
#
_symmetry.space_group_name_H-M   'P 1'
#
loop_
_entity.id
_entity.type
_entity.pdbx_description
1 polymer ?
#
loop_
_entity_poly.entity_id
_entity_poly.type
_entity_poly.pdbx_seq_one_letter_code
_entity_poly.pdbx_strand_id
1 'polypeptide(L)'
;GIANFAASFGSTIGQNGCAGIYPAMLAIMIAPTVGINPMDFGFICTLIAIITVSSFGVAGIGGGATFAALIVLSAMDMPVALAGLLISIEPLIDMGRTALNVSGSITAGTITSKLMGQTDMNVFNSDEVVNLDGEESAA
;
A
#
# COMPACT_ATOMS: atom_id res chain seq x y z
N GLY A 1 -1.38 -20.96 -8.93
CA GLY A 1 -0.29 -20.24 -9.61
C GLY A 1 -0.39 -18.74 -9.41
N ILE A 2 -1.37 -18.09 -10.05
CA ILE A 2 -1.56 -16.63 -10.01
C ILE A 2 -1.73 -16.09 -8.58
N ALA A 3 -2.55 -16.75 -7.75
CA ALA A 3 -2.77 -16.34 -6.35
C ALA A 3 -1.47 -16.33 -5.52
N ASN A 4 -0.70 -17.44 -5.52
CA ASN A 4 0.59 -17.50 -4.83
C ASN A 4 1.57 -16.44 -5.35
N PHE A 5 1.66 -16.29 -6.68
CA PHE A 5 2.56 -15.29 -7.26
C PHE A 5 2.14 -13.87 -6.84
N ALA A 6 0.88 -13.50 -7.00
CA ALA A 6 0.38 -12.17 -6.65
C ALA A 6 0.53 -11.87 -5.15
N ALA A 7 0.27 -12.84 -4.27
CA ALA A 7 0.43 -12.66 -2.83
C ALA A 7 1.90 -12.51 -2.43
N SER A 8 2.78 -13.40 -2.87
CA SER A 8 4.21 -13.33 -2.54
C SER A 8 4.89 -12.13 -3.19
N PHE A 9 4.64 -11.88 -4.47
CA PHE A 9 5.19 -10.74 -5.18
C PHE A 9 4.67 -9.43 -4.56
N GLY A 10 3.35 -9.32 -4.38
CA GLY A 10 2.67 -8.16 -3.80
C GLY A 10 3.07 -7.80 -2.36
N SER A 11 3.58 -8.78 -1.61
CA SER A 11 4.13 -8.50 -0.27
C SER A 11 5.42 -7.67 -0.31
N THR A 12 6.13 -7.65 -1.45
CA THR A 12 7.42 -6.96 -1.63
C THR A 12 7.35 -5.77 -2.59
N ILE A 13 6.47 -5.83 -3.60
CA ILE A 13 6.25 -4.78 -4.60
C ILE A 13 4.77 -4.40 -4.63
N GLY A 14 4.45 -3.14 -4.95
CA GLY A 14 3.04 -2.69 -4.94
C GLY A 14 2.49 -2.39 -3.54
N GLN A 15 3.38 -2.04 -2.59
CA GLN A 15 3.00 -1.61 -1.25
C GLN A 15 2.42 -0.18 -1.25
N ASN A 16 1.25 0.02 -1.86
CA ASN A 16 0.59 1.32 -1.97
C ASN A 16 0.38 2.01 -0.61
N GLY A 17 0.10 1.23 0.43
CA GLY A 17 -0.02 1.72 1.80
C GLY A 17 1.31 2.25 2.36
N CYS A 18 2.40 1.51 2.18
CA CYS A 18 3.71 1.87 2.74
C CYS A 18 4.44 2.94 1.93
N ALA A 19 4.41 2.82 0.60
CA ALA A 19 5.20 3.66 -0.30
C ALA A 19 4.42 4.87 -0.88
N GLY A 20 3.09 4.81 -0.84
CA GLY A 20 2.23 5.88 -1.33
C GLY A 20 1.56 6.66 -0.20
N ILE A 21 0.65 5.99 0.51
CA ILE A 21 -0.25 6.65 1.46
C ILE A 21 0.51 7.15 2.70
N TYR A 22 1.39 6.32 3.27
CA TYR A 22 2.12 6.68 4.48
C TYR A 22 2.98 7.94 4.34
N PRO A 23 3.89 8.06 3.35
CA PRO A 23 4.66 9.29 3.15
C PRO A 23 3.78 10.51 2.80
N ALA A 24 2.68 10.34 2.04
CA ALA A 24 1.74 11.41 1.75
C ALA A 24 1.11 11.97 3.03
N MET A 25 0.60 11.07 3.87
CA MET A 25 -0.03 11.41 5.14
C MET A 25 0.97 12.15 6.04
N LEU A 26 2.21 11.67 6.17
CA LEU A 26 3.24 12.34 6.97
C LEU A 26 3.55 13.75 6.44
N ALA A 27 3.76 13.91 5.14
CA ALA A 27 4.06 15.21 4.55
C ALA A 27 2.92 16.22 4.77
N ILE A 28 1.67 15.79 4.60
CA ILE A 28 0.48 16.63 4.84
C ILE A 28 0.35 17.01 6.32
N MET A 29 0.60 16.07 7.24
CA MET A 29 0.51 16.34 8.69
C MET A 29 1.64 17.26 9.18
N ILE A 30 2.84 17.14 8.60
CA ILE A 30 4.01 17.94 9.00
C ILE A 30 3.97 19.34 8.38
N ALA A 31 3.42 19.51 7.17
CA ALA A 31 3.44 20.78 6.43
C ALA A 31 3.01 22.01 7.26
N PRO A 32 1.90 22.01 8.02
CA PRO A 32 1.50 23.17 8.85
C PRO A 32 2.53 23.53 9.92
N THR A 33 3.25 22.55 10.47
CA THR A 33 4.23 22.76 11.54
C THR A 33 5.48 23.51 11.07
N VAL A 34 5.73 23.47 9.75
CA VAL A 34 6.84 24.17 9.08
C VAL A 34 6.37 25.39 8.28
N GLY A 35 5.11 25.80 8.45
CA GLY A 35 4.53 26.98 7.78
C GLY A 35 4.15 26.75 6.31
N ILE A 36 4.11 25.51 5.84
CA ILE A 36 3.66 25.15 4.49
C ILE A 36 2.15 24.92 4.51
N ASN A 37 1.43 25.48 3.53
CA ASN A 37 0.00 25.21 3.36
C ASN A 37 -0.19 23.82 2.69
N PRO A 38 -0.75 22.82 3.38
CA PRO A 38 -0.94 21.48 2.81
C PRO A 38 -2.01 21.43 1.71
N MET A 39 -2.90 22.43 1.63
CA MET A 39 -3.95 22.52 0.62
C MET A 39 -3.48 23.26 -0.64
N ASP A 40 -2.25 23.76 -0.66
CA ASP A 40 -1.68 24.38 -1.84
C ASP A 40 -1.56 23.36 -2.98
N PHE A 41 -2.05 23.73 -4.16
CA PHE A 41 -2.06 22.84 -5.31
C PHE A 41 -0.63 22.51 -5.78
N GLY A 42 0.30 23.48 -5.72
CA GLY A 42 1.70 23.27 -6.07
C GLY A 42 2.37 22.26 -5.14
N PHE A 43 2.11 22.37 -3.83
CA PHE A 43 2.54 21.38 -2.84
C PHE A 43 2.00 19.98 -3.14
N ILE A 44 0.68 19.85 -3.35
CA ILE A 44 0.04 18.55 -3.63
C ILE A 44 0.59 17.92 -4.91
N CYS A 45 0.73 18.69 -6.00
CA CYS A 45 1.28 18.18 -7.26
C CYS A 45 2.73 17.69 -7.09
N THR A 46 3.56 18.47 -6.39
CA THR A 46 4.95 18.12 -6.13
C THR A 46 5.04 16.86 -5.26
N LEU A 47 4.22 16.76 -4.22
CA LEU A 47 4.12 15.59 -3.35
C LEU A 47 3.74 14.34 -4.15
N ILE A 48 2.72 14.41 -5.01
CA ILE A 48 2.29 13.29 -5.85
C ILE A 48 3.42 12.85 -6.79
N ALA A 49 4.11 13.80 -7.43
CA ALA A 49 5.21 13.49 -8.35
C ALA A 49 6.36 12.78 -7.61
N ILE A 50 6.78 13.31 -6.46
CA ILE A 50 7.84 12.72 -5.63
C ILE A 50 7.46 11.33 -5.14
N ILE A 51 6.24 11.17 -4.62
CA ILE A 51 5.74 9.87 -4.13
C ILE A 51 5.73 8.85 -5.26
N THR A 52 5.20 9.22 -6.43
CA THR A 52 5.12 8.31 -7.58
C THR A 52 6.50 7.79 -7.95
N VAL A 53 7.49 8.67 -8.08
CA VAL A 53 8.87 8.28 -8.40
C VAL A 53 9.51 7.49 -7.26
N SER A 54 9.39 7.95 -6.02
CA SER A 54 10.02 7.33 -4.85
C SER A 54 9.49 5.92 -4.57
N SER A 55 8.21 5.65 -4.87
CA SER A 55 7.57 4.36 -4.59
C SER A 55 8.22 3.21 -5.35
N PHE A 56 8.79 3.46 -6.54
CA PHE A 56 9.56 2.47 -7.29
C PHE A 56 10.86 2.10 -6.57
N GLY A 57 11.49 3.06 -5.88
CA GLY A 57 12.75 2.86 -5.18
C GLY A 57 12.64 2.10 -3.86
N VAL A 58 11.43 1.87 -3.35
CA VAL A 58 11.18 1.24 -2.03
C VAL A 58 10.81 -0.25 -2.15
N ALA A 59 10.59 -0.75 -3.38
CA ALA A 59 10.24 -2.15 -3.61
C ALA A 59 11.32 -3.10 -3.06
N GLY A 60 10.90 -4.09 -2.27
CA GLY A 60 11.77 -5.15 -1.73
C GLY A 60 12.65 -4.77 -0.54
N ILE A 61 12.51 -3.56 0.03
CA ILE A 61 13.30 -3.11 1.18
C ILE A 61 12.56 -3.43 2.50
N GLY A 62 13.27 -4.00 3.49
CA GLY A 62 12.73 -4.19 4.84
C GLY A 62 12.43 -2.85 5.53
N GLY A 63 11.27 -2.72 6.16
CA GLY A 63 10.84 -1.45 6.77
C GLY A 63 10.40 -0.38 5.76
N GLY A 64 9.87 -0.81 4.60
CA GLY A 64 9.59 0.05 3.45
C GLY A 64 8.83 1.35 3.74
N ALA A 65 7.87 1.37 4.68
CA ALA A 65 7.14 2.58 5.02
C ALA A 65 8.03 3.68 5.62
N THR A 66 8.94 3.33 6.52
CA THR A 66 9.87 4.28 7.14
C THR A 66 10.83 4.85 6.09
N PHE A 67 11.39 4.00 5.22
CA PHE A 67 12.28 4.48 4.16
C PHE A 67 11.54 5.35 3.14
N ALA A 68 10.33 4.98 2.74
CA ALA A 68 9.51 5.81 1.86
C ALA A 68 9.25 7.19 2.46
N ALA A 69 8.89 7.25 3.75
CA ALA A 69 8.70 8.48 4.49
C ALA A 69 9.95 9.36 4.49
N LEU A 70 11.12 8.78 4.82
CA LEU A 70 12.38 9.51 4.86
C LEU A 70 12.77 10.07 3.49
N ILE A 71 12.61 9.27 2.42
CA ILE A 71 12.90 9.70 1.05
C ILE A 71 11.99 10.87 0.65
N VAL A 72 10.68 10.74 0.87
CA VAL A 72 9.70 11.77 0.47
C VAL A 72 9.89 13.05 1.26
N LEU A 73 10.01 12.97 2.59
CA LEU A 73 10.24 14.14 3.43
C LEU A 73 11.56 14.83 3.07
N SER A 74 12.64 14.08 2.85
CA SER A 74 13.91 14.64 2.41
C SER A 74 13.81 15.29 1.02
N ALA A 75 13.09 14.69 0.08
CA ALA A 75 12.92 15.22 -1.26
C ALA A 75 12.05 16.50 -1.30
N MET A 76 11.20 16.67 -0.29
CA MET A 76 10.39 17.88 -0.09
C MET A 76 11.06 18.94 0.78
N ASP A 77 12.32 18.73 1.16
CA ASP A 77 13.06 19.61 2.09
C ASP A 77 12.35 19.77 3.45
N MET A 78 11.68 18.72 3.89
CA MET A 78 10.93 18.69 5.15
C MET A 78 11.72 17.99 6.26
N PRO A 79 11.56 18.41 7.54
CA PRO A 79 12.32 17.83 8.64
C PRO A 79 11.91 16.36 8.91
N VAL A 80 12.79 15.42 8.58
CA VAL A 80 12.56 13.98 8.80
C VAL A 80 12.35 13.61 10.27
N ALA A 81 12.92 14.38 11.20
CA ALA A 81 12.75 14.18 12.64
C ALA A 81 11.28 14.30 13.08
N LEU A 82 10.47 15.08 12.35
CA LEU A 82 9.04 15.24 12.65
C LEU A 82 8.22 13.97 12.32
N ALA A 83 8.74 13.04 11.51
CA ALA A 83 8.14 11.71 11.37
C ALA A 83 8.14 10.96 12.72
N GLY A 84 9.14 11.18 13.57
CA GLY A 84 9.23 10.58 14.90
C GLY A 84 8.14 11.04 15.87
N LEU A 85 7.51 12.21 15.64
CA LEU A 85 6.39 12.69 16.47
C LEU A 85 5.14 11.81 16.34
N LEU A 86 5.03 11.06 15.24
CA LEU A 86 3.86 10.25 14.93
C LEU A 86 4.01 8.79 15.38
N ILE A 87 5.06 8.48 16.15
CA ILE A 87 5.32 7.15 16.69
C ILE A 87 4.18 6.65 17.61
N SER A 88 3.46 7.57 18.26
CA SER A 88 2.35 7.25 19.16
C SER A 88 1.13 6.67 18.45
N ILE A 89 0.93 7.02 17.18
CA ILE A 89 -0.19 6.57 16.35
C ILE A 89 0.21 5.53 15.30
N GLU A 90 1.51 5.25 15.19
CA GLU A 90 2.10 4.32 14.23
C GLU A 90 1.45 2.93 14.25
N PRO A 91 1.15 2.29 15.42
CA PRO A 91 0.51 0.98 15.42
C PRO A 91 -0.86 0.97 14.75
N LEU A 92 -1.63 2.06 14.88
CA LEU A 92 -2.95 2.17 14.26
C LEU A 92 -2.84 2.33 12.74
N ILE A 93 -1.91 3.17 12.29
CA ILE A 93 -1.66 3.40 10.86
C ILE A 93 -1.07 2.15 10.20
N ASP A 94 -0.20 1.42 10.92
CA ASP A 94 0.43 0.20 10.43
C ASP A 94 -0.58 -0.90 10.07
N MET A 95 -1.62 -1.06 10.90
CA MET A 95 -2.71 -1.98 10.61
C MET A 95 -3.44 -1.59 9.32
N GLY A 96 -3.74 -0.30 9.14
CA GLY A 96 -4.40 0.20 7.94
C GLY A 96 -3.58 0.01 6.67
N ARG A 97 -2.29 0.39 6.69
CA ARG A 97 -1.40 0.23 5.53
C ARG A 97 -1.20 -1.24 5.18
N THR A 98 -1.10 -2.12 6.16
CA THR A 98 -0.94 -3.57 5.94
C THR A 98 -2.19 -4.16 5.31
N ALA A 99 -3.38 -3.82 5.82
CA ALA A 99 -4.65 -4.25 5.25
C ALA A 99 -4.79 -3.82 3.78
N LEU A 100 -4.40 -2.59 3.45
CA LEU A 100 -4.44 -2.07 2.07
C LEU A 100 -3.46 -2.80 1.15
N ASN A 101 -2.23 -3.06 1.60
CA ASN A 101 -1.23 -3.78 0.79
C ASN A 101 -1.67 -5.22 0.48
N VAL A 102 -2.22 -5.92 1.49
CA VAL A 102 -2.76 -7.28 1.31
C VAL A 102 -3.96 -7.26 0.36
N SER A 103 -4.90 -6.35 0.57
CA SER A 103 -6.09 -6.20 -0.29
C SER A 103 -5.71 -5.88 -1.74
N GLY A 104 -4.72 -5.01 -1.95
CA GLY A 104 -4.20 -4.68 -3.27
C GLY A 104 -3.58 -5.87 -3.98
N SER A 105 -2.80 -6.68 -3.25
CA SER A 105 -2.17 -7.90 -3.78
C SER A 105 -3.20 -8.94 -4.22
N ILE A 106 -4.24 -9.15 -3.39
CA ILE A 106 -5.36 -10.03 -3.71
C ILE A 106 -6.11 -9.51 -4.94
N THR A 107 -6.42 -8.22 -4.97
CA THR A 107 -7.14 -7.57 -6.08
C THR A 107 -6.38 -7.71 -7.40
N ALA A 108 -5.06 -7.47 -7.40
CA ALA A 108 -4.21 -7.65 -8.57
C ALA A 108 -4.21 -9.11 -9.05
N GLY A 109 -4.13 -10.08 -8.14
CA GLY A 109 -4.23 -11.50 -8.46
C GLY A 109 -5.58 -11.89 -9.07
N THR A 110 -6.68 -11.44 -8.48
CA THR A 110 -8.05 -11.70 -8.94
C THR A 110 -8.30 -11.10 -10.32
N ILE A 111 -7.92 -9.84 -10.53
CA ILE A 111 -8.08 -9.17 -11.83
C ILE A 111 -7.22 -9.88 -12.88
N THR A 112 -5.97 -10.22 -12.57
CA THR A 112 -5.09 -10.94 -13.50
C THR A 112 -5.66 -12.31 -13.86
N SER A 113 -6.13 -13.08 -12.87
CA SER A 113 -6.78 -14.39 -13.10
C SER A 113 -7.99 -14.27 -14.02
N LYS A 114 -8.81 -13.23 -13.83
CA LYS A 114 -9.98 -12.96 -14.66
C LYS A 114 -9.59 -12.60 -16.10
N LEU A 115 -8.60 -11.71 -16.26
CA LEU A 115 -8.11 -11.31 -17.59
C LEU A 115 -7.43 -12.45 -18.35
N MET A 116 -6.80 -13.39 -17.64
CA MET A 116 -6.20 -14.59 -18.22
C MET A 116 -7.21 -15.73 -18.46
N GLY A 117 -8.49 -15.54 -18.12
CA GLY A 117 -9.52 -16.57 -18.26
C GLY A 117 -9.33 -17.78 -17.34
N GLN A 118 -8.56 -17.63 -16.25
CA GLN A 118 -8.30 -18.69 -15.27
C GLN A 118 -9.22 -18.63 -14.05
N THR A 119 -10.10 -17.65 -13.98
CA THR A 119 -11.11 -17.54 -12.92
C THR A 119 -12.33 -18.38 -13.27
N ASP A 120 -12.68 -19.32 -12.39
CA ASP A 120 -13.96 -20.01 -12.46
C ASP A 120 -15.08 -19.04 -12.07
N MET A 121 -15.86 -18.60 -13.05
CA MET A 121 -16.96 -17.66 -12.85
C MET A 121 -18.19 -18.30 -12.23
N ASN A 122 -18.34 -19.62 -12.31
CA ASN A 122 -19.46 -20.30 -11.66
C ASN A 122 -19.25 -20.26 -10.14
N VAL A 123 -18.03 -20.54 -9.69
CA VAL A 123 -17.63 -20.43 -8.28
C VAL A 123 -17.62 -18.97 -7.82
N PHE A 124 -17.16 -18.03 -8.64
CA PHE A 124 -17.14 -16.61 -8.27
C PHE A 124 -18.54 -16.01 -8.07
N ASN A 125 -19.53 -16.46 -8.85
CA ASN A 125 -20.91 -15.98 -8.80
C ASN A 125 -21.82 -16.86 -7.92
N SER A 126 -21.32 -17.93 -7.33
CA SER A 126 -22.12 -18.79 -6.45
C SER A 126 -22.31 -18.14 -5.09
N ASP A 127 -23.54 -18.18 -4.56
CA ASP A 127 -23.84 -17.84 -3.16
C ASP A 127 -23.46 -18.98 -2.19
N GLU A 128 -22.96 -20.10 -2.72
CA GLU A 128 -22.48 -21.22 -1.91
C GLU A 128 -21.20 -20.86 -1.18
N VAL A 129 -21.15 -21.19 0.11
CA VAL A 129 -19.94 -21.06 0.92
C VAL A 129 -18.96 -22.12 0.42
N VAL A 130 -17.92 -21.69 -0.27
CA VAL A 130 -16.83 -22.56 -0.71
C VAL A 130 -16.19 -23.17 0.54
N ASN A 131 -16.28 -24.49 0.68
CA ASN A 131 -15.59 -25.21 1.75
C ASN A 131 -14.09 -25.26 1.41
N LEU A 132 -13.31 -24.44 2.13
CA LEU A 132 -11.87 -24.30 1.92
C LEU A 132 -11.05 -25.40 2.64
N ASP A 133 -11.70 -26.20 3.50
CA ASP A 133 -11.03 -27.16 4.37
C ASP A 133 -10.80 -28.53 3.72
N GLY A 134 -11.11 -28.68 2.43
CA GLY A 134 -10.77 -29.89 1.66
C GLY A 134 -11.58 -31.14 2.04
N GLU A 135 -12.67 -31.00 2.80
CA GLU A 135 -13.65 -32.06 2.92
C GLU A 135 -14.48 -32.11 1.64
N GLU A 136 -14.06 -32.98 0.73
CA GLU A 136 -14.85 -33.41 -0.42
C GLU A 136 -16.23 -33.86 0.11
N SER A 137 -17.28 -33.11 -0.20
CA SER A 137 -18.66 -33.52 0.11
C SER A 137 -18.97 -34.74 -0.75
N ALA A 138 -18.66 -35.93 -0.23
CA ALA A 138 -19.07 -37.20 -0.78
C ALA A 138 -20.61 -37.27 -0.75
N ALA A 139 -21.23 -37.14 -1.93
CA ALA A 139 -22.56 -37.66 -2.24
C ALA A 139 -22.70 -37.85 -3.75
#